data_AF-A0A2T6KSH3-F1
#
_entry.id   AF-A0A2T6KSH3-F1
#
_cell.length_a   1.000
_cell.length_b   1.000
_cell.length_c   1.000
_cell.angle_alpha   90.00
_cell.angle_beta   90.00
_cell.angle_gamma   90.00
#
_symmetry.space_group_name_H-M   'P 1'
#
loop_
_entity.id
_entity.type
_entity.pdbx_description
1 polymer ?
#
loop_
_entity_poly.entity_id
_entity_poly.type
_entity_poly.pdbx_seq_one_letter_code
_entity_poly.pdbx_strand_id
1 'polypeptide(L)'
;MLERDLSLVHACQLLAECEFLLRTFDGEEETSELLADVRRHCDEAEAAPGDAESAATIAVLRAVAATYALRRVVLFTVDSDFDDNDGVFLNGLEEHDEEGETRVLTEEAIEATRAALDADPEDPLVPLSLGHALTWSGDEEGAAAAYQEADRRDLEVGTSARSHGFALVSGVARISNNDWASDARLFRSVADARAYVDKNLDLYVTLDLLKEAGGELTLSINRPGHPVTEYDLNARISDDEELSVDWSDIPMDTPLEPPLPPGRPLRIADQDCFYGDV
;
A
#
# COMPACT_ATOMS: atom_id res chain seq x y z
N MET A 1 -6.21 11.02 -19.11
CA MET A 1 -5.50 11.18 -17.82
C MET A 1 -4.47 12.26 -18.01
N LEU A 2 -4.40 13.26 -17.12
CA LEU A 2 -3.36 14.29 -17.19
C LEU A 2 -2.00 13.62 -16.94
N GLU A 3 -0.92 14.12 -17.54
CA GLU A 3 0.44 13.56 -17.42
C GLU A 3 0.85 13.32 -15.96
N ARG A 4 0.53 14.27 -15.08
CA ARG A 4 0.67 14.17 -13.62
C ARG A 4 -0.03 12.95 -13.02
N ASP A 5 -1.30 12.73 -13.35
CA ASP A 5 -2.10 11.65 -12.78
C ASP A 5 -1.51 10.28 -13.16
N LEU A 6 -0.89 10.19 -14.34
CA LEU A 6 -0.18 8.99 -14.77
C LEU A 6 1.09 8.78 -13.94
N SER A 7 1.90 9.83 -13.73
CA SER A 7 3.10 9.73 -12.89
C SER A 7 2.76 9.33 -11.46
N LEU A 8 1.67 9.86 -10.86
CA LEU A 8 1.24 9.46 -9.51
C LEU A 8 0.81 7.99 -9.46
N VAL A 9 0.05 7.51 -10.46
CA VAL A 9 -0.36 6.11 -10.52
C VAL A 9 0.87 5.20 -10.66
N HIS A 10 1.83 5.52 -11.53
CA HIS A 10 3.06 4.76 -11.67
C HIS A 10 3.89 4.74 -10.38
N ALA A 11 4.06 5.88 -9.71
CA ALA A 11 4.74 5.93 -8.41
C ALA A 11 4.08 5.00 -7.38
N CYS A 12 2.75 4.98 -7.32
CA CYS A 12 2.00 4.09 -6.44
C CYS A 12 2.19 2.60 -6.78
N GLN A 13 2.19 2.26 -8.06
CA GLN A 13 2.40 0.88 -8.54
C GLN A 13 3.81 0.37 -8.22
N LEU A 14 4.83 1.20 -8.44
CA LEU A 14 6.22 0.87 -8.10
C LEU A 14 6.39 0.67 -6.58
N LEU A 15 5.70 1.45 -5.75
CA LEU A 15 5.69 1.20 -4.30
C LEU A 15 5.03 -0.14 -3.95
N ALA A 16 3.99 -0.54 -4.66
CA ALA A 16 3.38 -1.86 -4.47
C ALA A 16 4.36 -3.00 -4.78
N GLU A 17 5.18 -2.84 -5.81
CA GLU A 17 6.24 -3.77 -6.17
C GLU A 17 7.38 -3.79 -5.13
N CYS A 18 7.81 -2.60 -4.66
CA CYS A 18 8.77 -2.50 -3.56
C CYS A 18 8.28 -3.22 -2.30
N GLU A 19 7.01 -3.06 -1.94
CA GLU A 19 6.43 -3.74 -0.78
C GLU A 19 6.59 -5.25 -0.92
N PHE A 20 6.14 -5.79 -2.05
CA PHE A 20 6.20 -7.21 -2.35
C PHE A 20 7.62 -7.75 -2.23
N LEU A 21 8.59 -7.08 -2.85
CA LEU A 21 10.01 -7.46 -2.82
C LEU A 21 10.61 -7.40 -1.40
N LEU A 22 10.24 -6.38 -0.62
CA LEU A 22 10.66 -6.25 0.79
C LEU A 22 10.07 -7.34 1.71
N ARG A 23 9.00 -8.03 1.28
CA ARG A 23 8.46 -9.20 2.01
C ARG A 23 9.10 -10.51 1.62
N THR A 24 9.60 -10.65 0.40
CA THR A 24 10.06 -11.93 -0.14
C THR A 24 11.56 -12.19 0.01
N PHE A 25 12.30 -11.32 0.73
CA PHE A 25 13.74 -11.43 1.07
C PHE A 25 14.75 -11.54 -0.11
N ASP A 26 14.31 -11.48 -1.36
CA ASP A 26 15.15 -11.70 -2.56
C ASP A 26 15.31 -10.45 -3.47
N GLY A 27 14.86 -9.26 -3.04
CA GLY A 27 14.73 -8.08 -3.93
C GLY A 27 15.55 -6.85 -3.58
N GLU A 28 16.74 -7.00 -2.99
CA GLU A 28 17.54 -5.86 -2.51
C GLU A 28 17.91 -4.86 -3.62
N GLU A 29 18.43 -5.36 -4.76
CA GLU A 29 18.92 -4.51 -5.86
C GLU A 29 17.74 -3.85 -6.59
N GLU A 30 16.70 -4.63 -6.89
CA GLU A 30 15.49 -4.19 -7.58
C GLU A 30 14.77 -3.09 -6.80
N THR A 31 14.66 -3.22 -5.47
CA THR A 31 13.95 -2.23 -4.63
C THR A 31 14.62 -0.85 -4.69
N SER A 32 15.94 -0.78 -4.84
CA SER A 32 16.66 0.50 -4.93
C SER A 32 16.31 1.27 -6.21
N GLU A 33 16.28 0.58 -7.35
CA GLU A 33 15.92 1.17 -8.64
C GLU A 33 14.46 1.63 -8.65
N LEU A 34 13.55 0.79 -8.14
CA LEU A 34 12.12 1.12 -8.03
C LEU A 34 11.90 2.38 -7.18
N LEU A 35 12.57 2.50 -6.02
CA LEU A 35 12.45 3.69 -5.16
C LEU A 35 13.00 4.97 -5.82
N ALA A 36 14.06 4.85 -6.63
CA ALA A 36 14.54 5.97 -7.44
C ALA A 36 13.51 6.41 -8.49
N ASP A 37 12.83 5.45 -9.13
CA ASP A 37 11.77 5.74 -10.09
C ASP A 37 10.51 6.32 -9.43
N VAL A 38 10.15 5.89 -8.21
CA VAL A 38 9.07 6.51 -7.42
C VAL A 38 9.37 7.99 -7.18
N ARG A 39 10.60 8.33 -6.75
CA ARG A 39 11.03 9.72 -6.54
C ARG A 39 10.93 10.53 -7.83
N ARG A 40 11.43 9.99 -8.94
CA ARG A 40 11.36 10.63 -10.26
C ARG A 40 9.91 10.94 -10.67
N HIS A 41 9.00 9.99 -10.49
CA HIS A 41 7.59 10.19 -10.82
C HIS A 41 6.90 11.18 -9.88
N CYS A 42 7.26 11.24 -8.60
CA CYS A 42 6.80 12.27 -7.68
C CYS A 42 7.25 13.67 -8.12
N ASP A 43 8.51 13.82 -8.55
CA ASP A 43 9.06 15.09 -9.02
C ASP A 43 8.39 15.55 -10.33
N GLU A 44 8.17 14.63 -11.27
CA GLU A 44 7.41 14.89 -12.51
C GLU A 44 5.98 15.37 -12.20
N ALA A 45 5.31 14.72 -11.23
CA ALA A 45 3.96 15.09 -10.82
C ALA A 45 3.92 16.45 -10.12
N GLU A 46 4.91 16.78 -9.30
CA GLU A 46 5.01 18.06 -8.59
C GLU A 46 5.29 19.23 -9.55
N ALA A 47 6.06 19.00 -10.62
CA ALA A 47 6.36 20.02 -11.62
C ALA A 47 5.14 20.44 -12.45
N ALA A 48 4.12 19.57 -12.54
CA ALA A 48 2.88 19.86 -13.24
C ALA A 48 1.92 20.71 -12.37
N PRO A 49 1.10 21.60 -12.95
CA PRO A 49 0.09 22.35 -12.18
C PRO A 49 -0.83 21.39 -11.43
N GLY A 50 -1.04 21.66 -10.13
CA GLY A 50 -1.89 20.81 -9.31
C GLY A 50 -2.67 21.47 -8.20
N ASP A 51 -3.52 20.68 -7.58
CA ASP A 51 -4.37 21.02 -6.43
C ASP A 51 -3.76 20.48 -5.13
N ALA A 52 -4.40 20.83 -4.00
CA ALA A 52 -3.97 20.38 -2.68
C ALA A 52 -4.00 18.84 -2.56
N GLU A 53 -4.96 18.18 -3.20
CA GLU A 53 -5.10 16.73 -3.15
C GLU A 53 -3.93 15.99 -3.81
N SER A 54 -3.46 16.53 -4.93
CA SER A 54 -2.28 16.00 -5.63
C SER A 54 -1.01 16.26 -4.82
N ALA A 55 -0.89 17.43 -4.19
CA ALA A 55 0.23 17.74 -3.30
C ALA A 55 0.26 16.80 -2.08
N ALA A 56 -0.90 16.53 -1.46
CA ALA A 56 -1.02 15.57 -0.39
C ALA A 56 -0.65 14.15 -0.85
N THR A 57 -1.11 13.74 -2.03
CA THR A 57 -0.77 12.43 -2.62
C THR A 57 0.73 12.29 -2.85
N ILE A 58 1.41 13.31 -3.39
CA ILE A 58 2.87 13.32 -3.55
C ILE A 58 3.58 13.19 -2.20
N ALA A 59 3.11 13.93 -1.18
CA ALA A 59 3.71 13.88 0.15
C ALA A 59 3.58 12.48 0.78
N VAL A 60 2.41 11.84 0.67
CA VAL A 60 2.21 10.45 1.13
C VAL A 60 3.10 9.47 0.38
N LEU A 61 3.18 9.55 -0.96
CA LEU A 61 4.05 8.69 -1.76
C LEU A 61 5.52 8.83 -1.36
N ARG A 62 6.00 10.06 -1.12
CA ARG A 62 7.37 10.32 -0.64
C ARG A 62 7.61 9.77 0.76
N ALA A 63 6.65 9.89 1.67
CA ALA A 63 6.74 9.33 3.01
C ALA A 63 6.87 7.81 3.00
N VAL A 64 6.06 7.12 2.19
CA VAL A 64 6.13 5.66 2.02
C VAL A 64 7.46 5.26 1.37
N ALA A 65 7.89 5.96 0.32
CA ALA A 65 9.16 5.69 -0.35
C ALA A 65 10.37 5.84 0.58
N ALA A 66 10.42 6.91 1.38
CA ALA A 66 11.50 7.13 2.36
C ALA A 66 11.51 6.04 3.44
N THR A 67 10.33 5.62 3.91
CA THR A 67 10.18 4.53 4.88
C THR A 67 10.65 3.19 4.30
N TYR A 68 10.36 2.92 3.02
CA TYR A 68 10.82 1.70 2.34
C TYR A 68 12.33 1.72 2.06
N ALA A 69 12.89 2.88 1.72
CA ALA A 69 14.33 3.04 1.58
C ALA A 69 15.06 2.71 2.89
N LEU A 70 14.53 3.21 4.02
CA LEU A 70 15.03 2.90 5.35
C LEU A 70 14.88 1.41 5.69
N ARG A 71 13.69 0.83 5.48
CA ARG A 71 13.44 -0.61 5.69
C ARG A 71 14.41 -1.48 4.89
N ARG A 72 14.68 -1.13 3.63
CA ARG A 72 15.63 -1.86 2.77
C ARG A 72 17.02 -1.91 3.40
N VAL A 73 17.59 -0.76 3.78
CA VAL A 73 18.93 -0.71 4.38
C VAL A 73 18.97 -1.47 5.70
N VAL A 74 17.93 -1.37 6.53
CA VAL A 74 17.85 -2.12 7.79
C VAL A 74 17.83 -3.63 7.55
N LEU A 75 17.08 -4.11 6.56
CA LEU A 75 16.95 -5.54 6.27
C LEU A 75 18.20 -6.12 5.61
N PHE A 76 18.80 -5.42 4.65
CA PHE A 76 19.83 -6.02 3.79
C PHE A 76 21.26 -5.54 4.08
N THR A 77 21.42 -4.33 4.60
CA THR A 77 22.76 -3.76 4.86
C THR A 77 23.17 -3.97 6.32
N VAL A 78 22.25 -3.74 7.24
CA VAL A 78 22.52 -3.86 8.68
C VAL A 78 22.35 -5.31 9.16
N ASP A 79 21.72 -6.18 8.35
CA ASP A 79 21.47 -7.60 8.66
C ASP A 79 20.78 -7.77 10.03
N SER A 80 19.83 -6.87 10.32
CA SER A 80 19.10 -6.91 11.58
C SER A 80 18.03 -8.00 11.50
N ASP A 81 18.43 -9.24 11.79
CA ASP A 81 17.51 -10.36 11.95
C ASP A 81 16.57 -10.08 13.14
N PHE A 82 15.31 -9.76 12.83
CA PHE A 82 14.24 -9.55 13.84
C PHE A 82 13.84 -10.85 14.58
N ASP A 83 14.41 -12.00 14.21
CA ASP A 83 14.06 -13.32 14.74
C ASP A 83 14.67 -13.63 16.12
N ASP A 84 15.69 -12.88 16.53
CA ASP A 84 16.31 -13.06 17.84
C ASP A 84 15.67 -12.11 18.87
N ASN A 85 15.21 -12.69 19.98
CA ASN A 85 14.60 -12.02 21.14
C ASN A 85 15.53 -11.01 21.85
N ASP A 86 16.69 -10.74 21.26
CA ASP A 86 17.75 -9.83 21.66
C ASP A 86 17.95 -8.68 20.65
N GLY A 87 17.06 -8.54 19.65
CA GLY A 87 17.10 -7.49 18.63
C GLY A 87 17.32 -6.11 19.25
N VAL A 88 18.52 -5.58 19.08
CA VAL A 88 18.91 -4.29 19.64
C VAL A 88 18.13 -3.23 18.88
N PHE A 89 17.24 -2.48 19.57
CA PHE A 89 16.71 -1.24 19.01
C PHE A 89 17.88 -0.38 18.49
N LEU A 90 17.76 0.19 17.29
CA LEU A 90 18.87 0.80 16.52
C LEU A 90 19.70 1.87 17.24
N ASN A 91 19.29 2.35 18.42
CA ASN A 91 20.17 3.08 19.34
C ASN A 91 21.45 2.31 19.76
N GLY A 92 21.66 1.07 19.27
CA GLY A 92 22.91 0.32 19.36
C GLY A 92 23.48 -0.23 18.04
N LEU A 93 22.91 0.06 16.87
CA LEU A 93 23.40 -0.45 15.57
C LEU A 93 24.44 0.45 14.89
N GLU A 94 24.95 1.49 15.57
CA GLU A 94 26.07 2.31 15.07
C GLU A 94 27.30 1.47 14.70
N GLU A 95 27.46 0.28 15.31
CA GLU A 95 28.55 -0.64 14.98
C GLU A 95 28.33 -1.44 13.68
N HIS A 96 27.09 -1.50 13.19
CA HIS A 96 26.68 -2.21 11.97
C HIS A 96 26.35 -1.26 10.81
N ASP A 97 26.16 0.03 11.08
CA ASP A 97 25.98 1.09 10.07
C ASP A 97 27.31 1.85 9.84
N GLU A 98 28.33 1.17 9.33
CA GLU A 98 29.67 1.73 9.14
C GLU A 98 29.68 3.01 8.29
N GLU A 99 28.72 3.13 7.36
CA GLU A 99 28.59 4.26 6.44
C GLU A 99 27.63 5.36 6.96
N GLY A 100 26.87 5.09 8.03
CA GLY A 100 25.93 6.04 8.63
C GLY A 100 24.68 6.29 7.77
N GLU A 101 24.34 5.36 6.88
CA GLU A 101 23.23 5.49 5.92
C GLU A 101 21.87 5.47 6.63
N THR A 102 21.74 4.65 7.67
CA THR A 102 20.47 4.49 8.38
C THR A 102 20.04 5.79 9.05
N ARG A 103 20.99 6.57 9.60
CA ARG A 103 20.70 7.85 10.24
C ARG A 103 20.14 8.86 9.24
N VAL A 104 20.76 8.96 8.05
CA VAL A 104 20.30 9.88 6.99
C VAL A 104 18.91 9.47 6.50
N LEU A 105 18.68 8.18 6.26
CA LEU A 105 17.38 7.68 5.82
C LEU A 105 16.30 7.79 6.89
N THR A 106 16.65 7.67 8.17
CA THR A 106 15.76 7.90 9.31
C THR A 106 15.33 9.35 9.38
N GLU A 107 16.28 10.29 9.30
CA GLU A 107 15.97 11.72 9.24
C GLU A 107 15.08 12.05 8.03
N GLU A 108 15.39 11.51 6.84
CA GLU A 108 14.58 11.68 5.62
C GLU A 108 13.15 11.14 5.79
N ALA A 109 12.99 9.93 6.34
CA ALA A 109 11.68 9.32 6.55
C ALA A 109 10.83 10.11 7.56
N ILE A 110 11.42 10.60 8.65
CA ILE A 110 10.73 11.45 9.63
C ILE A 110 10.30 12.78 9.01
N GLU A 111 11.17 13.42 8.22
CA GLU A 111 10.83 14.68 7.54
C GLU A 111 9.72 14.49 6.50
N ALA A 112 9.80 13.44 5.68
CA ALA A 112 8.80 13.13 4.66
C ALA A 112 7.44 12.79 5.28
N THR A 113 7.42 12.00 6.36
CA THR A 113 6.18 11.66 7.08
C THR A 113 5.54 12.88 7.75
N ARG A 114 6.33 13.79 8.33
CA ARG A 114 5.81 15.06 8.86
C ARG A 114 5.22 15.94 7.76
N ALA A 115 5.89 16.04 6.61
CA ALA A 115 5.36 16.80 5.47
C ALA A 115 4.05 16.18 4.94
N ALA A 116 3.94 14.86 4.92
CA ALA A 116 2.70 14.16 4.56
C ALA A 116 1.58 14.42 5.57
N LEU A 117 1.88 14.44 6.87
CA LEU A 117 0.91 14.72 7.92
C LEU A 117 0.42 16.17 7.88
N ASP A 118 1.30 17.11 7.56
CA ASP A 118 0.92 18.52 7.36
C ASP A 118 0.02 18.69 6.13
N ALA A 119 0.23 17.88 5.08
CA ALA A 119 -0.56 17.93 3.86
C ALA A 119 -1.92 17.22 3.99
N ASP A 120 -1.97 16.09 4.71
CA ASP A 120 -3.21 15.38 5.07
C ASP A 120 -3.14 14.84 6.52
N PRO A 121 -3.70 15.61 7.47
CA PRO A 121 -3.66 15.24 8.88
C PRO A 121 -4.46 13.99 9.25
N GLU A 122 -5.36 13.50 8.39
CA GLU A 122 -6.28 12.40 8.70
C GLU A 122 -5.87 11.08 8.02
N ASP A 123 -4.82 11.08 7.20
CA ASP A 123 -4.38 9.87 6.51
C ASP A 123 -3.85 8.82 7.53
N PRO A 124 -4.35 7.56 7.49
CA PRO A 124 -3.92 6.50 8.41
C PRO A 124 -2.55 5.90 8.07
N LEU A 125 -2.10 5.98 6.82
CA LEU A 125 -0.82 5.45 6.36
C LEU A 125 0.35 6.30 6.87
N VAL A 126 0.15 7.61 7.02
CA VAL A 126 1.22 8.53 7.44
C VAL A 126 1.72 8.26 8.87
N PRO A 127 0.86 8.13 9.91
CA PRO A 127 1.31 7.75 11.24
C PRO A 127 1.96 6.37 11.30
N LEU A 128 1.54 5.41 10.45
CA LEU A 128 2.22 4.12 10.34
C LEU A 128 3.66 4.29 9.86
N SER A 129 3.86 5.00 8.75
CA SER A 129 5.19 5.31 8.21
C SER A 129 6.05 6.06 9.23
N LEU A 130 5.46 6.99 9.99
CA LEU A 130 6.15 7.69 11.07
C LEU A 130 6.53 6.73 12.21
N GLY A 131 5.65 5.82 12.61
CA GLY A 131 5.92 4.82 13.64
C GLY A 131 7.09 3.92 13.26
N HIS A 132 7.14 3.49 11.99
CA HIS A 132 8.27 2.75 11.45
C HIS A 132 9.56 3.57 11.55
N ALA A 133 9.58 4.80 11.03
CA ALA A 133 10.74 5.70 11.10
C ALA A 133 11.22 5.97 12.54
N LEU A 134 10.28 6.18 13.48
CA LEU A 134 10.59 6.42 14.89
C LEU A 134 11.14 5.16 15.59
N THR A 135 10.61 3.99 15.24
CA THR A 135 11.13 2.69 15.71
C THR A 135 12.60 2.56 15.36
N TRP A 136 12.95 2.87 14.10
CA TRP A 136 14.33 2.82 13.64
C TRP A 136 15.20 3.95 14.18
N SER A 137 14.62 5.08 14.58
CA SER A 137 15.33 6.14 15.32
C SER A 137 15.57 5.80 16.80
N GLY A 138 14.96 4.74 17.32
CA GLY A 138 15.01 4.37 18.74
C GLY A 138 14.11 5.22 19.65
N ASP A 139 13.18 6.01 19.09
CA ASP A 139 12.14 6.71 19.85
C ASP A 139 10.92 5.79 20.04
N GLU A 140 11.04 4.86 21.00
CA GLU A 140 10.01 3.86 21.29
C GLU A 140 8.67 4.48 21.70
N GLU A 141 8.70 5.53 22.53
CA GLU A 141 7.48 6.22 22.98
C GLU A 141 6.79 6.93 21.81
N GLY A 142 7.56 7.62 20.97
CA GLY A 142 7.06 8.25 19.75
C GLY A 142 6.50 7.23 18.76
N ALA A 143 7.19 6.12 18.56
CA ALA A 143 6.75 5.04 17.67
C ALA A 143 5.43 4.42 18.15
N ALA A 144 5.34 4.06 19.43
CA ALA A 144 4.12 3.49 20.01
C ALA A 144 2.93 4.44 19.88
N ALA A 145 3.13 5.73 20.09
CA ALA A 145 2.09 6.74 19.89
C ALA A 145 1.66 6.84 18.41
N ALA A 146 2.61 6.78 17.48
CA ALA A 146 2.33 6.86 16.04
C ALA A 146 1.56 5.62 15.53
N TYR A 147 1.92 4.41 15.98
CA TYR A 147 1.17 3.20 15.64
C TYR A 147 -0.25 3.21 16.22
N GLN A 148 -0.41 3.62 17.48
CA GLN A 148 -1.75 3.75 18.08
C GLN A 148 -2.63 4.74 17.29
N GLU A 149 -2.03 5.81 16.78
CA GLU A 149 -2.73 6.78 15.95
C GLU A 149 -3.09 6.21 14.56
N ALA A 150 -2.20 5.40 13.96
CA ALA A 150 -2.50 4.68 12.72
C ALA A 150 -3.71 3.75 12.89
N ASP A 151 -3.70 2.93 13.94
CA ASP A 151 -4.79 1.98 14.25
C ASP A 151 -6.11 2.72 14.53
N ARG A 152 -6.04 3.81 15.30
CA ARG A 152 -7.22 4.64 15.60
C ARG A 152 -7.85 5.15 14.30
N ARG A 153 -7.03 5.67 13.38
CA ARG A 153 -7.51 6.19 12.10
C ARG A 153 -8.01 5.10 11.18
N ASP A 154 -7.35 3.94 11.11
CA ASP A 154 -7.80 2.82 10.27
C ASP A 154 -9.17 2.28 10.73
N LEU A 155 -9.39 2.17 12.05
CA LEU A 155 -10.70 1.80 12.62
C LEU A 155 -11.79 2.84 12.35
N GLU A 156 -11.45 4.13 12.44
CA GLU A 156 -12.37 5.22 12.09
C GLU A 156 -12.71 5.22 10.59
N VAL A 157 -11.72 4.94 9.76
CA VAL A 157 -11.84 4.77 8.31
C VAL A 157 -12.75 3.58 7.97
N GLY A 158 -12.70 2.49 8.75
CA GLY A 158 -13.61 1.34 8.61
C GLY A 158 -15.06 1.61 9.05
N THR A 159 -15.32 2.67 9.81
CA THR A 159 -16.63 2.94 10.43
C THR A 159 -17.33 4.22 9.95
N SER A 160 -16.61 5.20 9.38
CA SER A 160 -17.21 6.44 8.85
C SER A 160 -16.31 7.18 7.85
N ALA A 161 -16.89 7.48 6.67
CA ALA A 161 -16.52 8.55 5.74
C ALA A 161 -15.04 8.63 5.29
N ARG A 162 -14.62 7.66 4.47
CA ARG A 162 -13.59 7.98 3.46
C ARG A 162 -14.12 9.11 2.59
N SER A 163 -13.34 10.19 2.46
CA SER A 163 -13.71 11.34 1.62
C SER A 163 -13.85 10.98 0.15
N HIS A 164 -13.34 9.81 -0.28
CA HIS A 164 -13.28 9.36 -1.65
C HIS A 164 -13.94 8.00 -1.89
N GLY A 165 -14.54 7.84 -3.07
CA GLY A 165 -15.01 6.57 -3.59
C GLY A 165 -13.90 5.80 -4.33
N PHE A 166 -13.84 4.50 -4.10
CA PHE A 166 -12.92 3.57 -4.77
C PHE A 166 -13.52 2.16 -4.75
N ALA A 167 -12.99 1.34 -5.65
CA ALA A 167 -13.14 -0.10 -5.60
C ALA A 167 -11.83 -0.70 -5.08
N LEU A 168 -11.94 -1.69 -4.20
CA LEU A 168 -10.84 -2.48 -3.68
C LEU A 168 -11.04 -3.92 -4.11
N VAL A 169 -10.08 -4.49 -4.83
CA VAL A 169 -10.00 -5.92 -5.05
C VAL A 169 -9.02 -6.48 -4.04
N SER A 170 -9.48 -7.39 -3.18
CA SER A 170 -8.63 -8.05 -2.20
C SER A 170 -8.62 -9.55 -2.44
N GLY A 171 -7.41 -10.12 -2.51
CA GLY A 171 -7.18 -11.55 -2.57
C GLY A 171 -6.46 -12.01 -1.31
N VAL A 172 -7.00 -12.98 -0.60
CA VAL A 172 -6.31 -13.65 0.52
C VAL A 172 -6.12 -15.10 0.13
N ALA A 173 -4.93 -15.62 0.37
CA ALA A 173 -4.62 -16.95 -0.06
C ALA A 173 -3.57 -17.63 0.80
N ARG A 174 -3.74 -18.92 1.01
CA ARG A 174 -2.86 -19.69 1.85
C ARG A 174 -1.63 -20.15 1.07
N ILE A 175 -0.44 -19.68 1.47
CA ILE A 175 0.84 -20.10 0.88
C ILE A 175 1.31 -21.41 1.53
N SER A 176 1.15 -21.54 2.85
CA SER A 176 1.53 -22.73 3.61
C SER A 176 0.55 -23.00 4.76
N ASN A 177 0.73 -24.09 5.51
CA ASN A 177 -0.16 -24.43 6.62
C ASN A 177 -0.32 -23.32 7.67
N ASN A 178 0.67 -22.44 7.81
CA ASN A 178 0.68 -21.36 8.79
C ASN A 178 0.81 -19.97 8.16
N ASP A 179 0.85 -19.87 6.83
CA ASP A 179 1.20 -18.62 6.16
C ASP A 179 0.19 -18.26 5.06
N TRP A 180 -0.19 -17.00 5.05
CA TRP A 180 -1.21 -16.42 4.18
C TRP A 180 -0.63 -15.22 3.46
N ALA A 181 -0.69 -15.24 2.14
CA ALA A 181 -0.53 -14.06 1.32
C ALA A 181 -1.84 -13.28 1.29
N SER A 182 -1.72 -11.96 1.30
CA SER A 182 -2.82 -11.07 0.99
C SER A 182 -2.35 -10.01 0.00
N ASP A 183 -3.15 -9.74 -1.01
CA ASP A 183 -2.96 -8.66 -1.99
C ASP A 183 -4.22 -7.80 -2.04
N ALA A 184 -4.04 -6.49 -2.18
CA ALA A 184 -5.12 -5.51 -2.10
C ALA A 184 -4.86 -4.36 -3.09
N ARG A 185 -5.76 -4.20 -4.06
CA ARG A 185 -5.59 -3.27 -5.19
C ARG A 185 -6.74 -2.26 -5.28
N LEU A 186 -6.37 -0.98 -5.36
CA LEU A 186 -7.28 0.16 -5.45
C LEU A 186 -7.55 0.56 -6.89
N PHE A 187 -8.81 0.93 -7.13
CA PHE A 187 -9.27 1.41 -8.42
C PHE A 187 -10.22 2.60 -8.24
N ARG A 188 -10.11 3.55 -9.17
CA ARG A 188 -10.99 4.74 -9.24
C ARG A 188 -12.39 4.42 -9.79
N SER A 189 -12.55 3.24 -10.39
CA SER A 189 -13.82 2.79 -10.95
C SER A 189 -13.97 1.28 -10.79
N VAL A 190 -15.22 0.82 -10.75
CA VAL A 190 -15.53 -0.61 -10.72
C VAL A 190 -15.15 -1.28 -12.04
N ALA A 191 -15.22 -0.54 -13.16
CA ALA A 191 -14.82 -1.03 -14.48
C ALA A 191 -13.33 -1.37 -14.55
N ASP A 192 -12.47 -0.53 -13.96
CA ASP A 192 -11.03 -0.78 -13.87
C ASP A 192 -10.73 -2.00 -12.98
N ALA A 193 -11.42 -2.11 -11.83
CA ALA A 193 -11.31 -3.26 -10.94
C ALA A 193 -11.68 -4.57 -11.65
N ARG A 194 -12.77 -4.56 -12.44
CA ARG A 194 -13.16 -5.70 -13.28
C ARG A 194 -12.09 -6.03 -14.31
N ALA A 195 -11.62 -5.04 -15.06
CA ALA A 195 -10.62 -5.27 -16.10
C ALA A 195 -9.34 -5.92 -15.51
N TYR A 196 -8.95 -5.46 -14.32
CA TYR A 196 -7.87 -6.08 -13.55
C TYR A 196 -8.18 -7.52 -13.14
N VAL A 197 -9.35 -7.79 -12.57
CA VAL A 197 -9.74 -9.16 -12.18
C VAL A 197 -9.81 -10.08 -13.39
N ASP A 198 -10.50 -9.69 -14.46
CA ASP A 198 -10.65 -10.48 -15.68
C ASP A 198 -9.27 -10.80 -16.30
N LYS A 199 -8.30 -9.88 -16.24
CA LYS A 199 -6.93 -10.06 -16.72
C LYS A 199 -6.08 -11.00 -15.84
N ASN A 200 -6.32 -10.99 -14.53
CA ASN A 200 -5.51 -11.72 -13.55
C ASN A 200 -6.21 -12.96 -12.97
N LEU A 201 -7.40 -13.30 -13.44
CA LEU A 201 -8.21 -14.40 -12.89
C LEU A 201 -7.47 -15.74 -12.91
N ASP A 202 -6.74 -16.00 -14.00
CA ASP A 202 -5.92 -17.20 -14.14
C ASP A 202 -4.84 -17.27 -13.04
N LEU A 203 -4.23 -16.14 -12.67
CA LEU A 203 -3.23 -16.11 -11.60
C LEU A 203 -3.86 -16.48 -10.25
N TYR A 204 -5.05 -15.92 -9.95
CA TYR A 204 -5.77 -16.22 -8.72
C TYR A 204 -6.20 -17.69 -8.63
N VAL A 205 -6.64 -18.29 -9.75
CA VAL A 205 -7.11 -19.68 -9.76
C VAL A 205 -5.97 -20.68 -9.83
N THR A 206 -4.92 -20.41 -10.63
CA THR A 206 -3.80 -21.35 -10.86
C THR A 206 -2.93 -21.55 -9.62
N LEU A 207 -2.88 -20.55 -8.74
CA LEU A 207 -2.13 -20.65 -7.49
C LEU A 207 -2.88 -21.50 -6.42
N ASP A 208 -3.89 -22.29 -6.80
CA ASP A 208 -4.79 -23.08 -5.92
C ASP A 208 -5.45 -22.27 -4.78
N LEU A 209 -5.37 -20.94 -4.89
CA LEU A 209 -5.77 -20.00 -3.84
C LEU A 209 -7.27 -20.15 -3.57
N LEU A 210 -8.08 -20.28 -4.62
CA LEU A 210 -9.54 -20.20 -4.50
C LEU A 210 -10.24 -21.57 -4.36
N LYS A 211 -9.71 -22.65 -4.94
CA LYS A 211 -10.45 -23.93 -5.05
C LYS A 211 -10.17 -24.94 -3.93
N GLU A 212 -8.94 -25.03 -3.41
CA GLU A 212 -8.58 -26.08 -2.44
C GLU A 212 -8.06 -25.55 -1.09
N ALA A 213 -7.59 -24.29 -1.05
CA ALA A 213 -6.88 -23.75 0.11
C ALA A 213 -7.71 -22.80 1.00
N GLY A 214 -8.96 -22.49 0.62
CA GLY A 214 -9.83 -21.57 1.36
C GLY A 214 -9.45 -20.10 1.21
N GLY A 215 -8.83 -19.72 0.09
CA GLY A 215 -8.59 -18.32 -0.24
C GLY A 215 -9.86 -17.58 -0.66
N GLU A 216 -9.81 -16.27 -0.55
CA GLU A 216 -10.93 -15.36 -0.71
C GLU A 216 -10.57 -14.31 -1.76
N LEU A 217 -11.41 -14.14 -2.77
CA LEU A 217 -11.33 -13.00 -3.70
C LEU A 217 -12.59 -12.16 -3.52
N THR A 218 -12.40 -10.91 -3.09
CA THR A 218 -13.49 -10.00 -2.76
C THR A 218 -13.33 -8.69 -3.51
N LEU A 219 -14.46 -8.12 -3.96
CA LEU A 219 -14.55 -6.74 -4.40
C LEU A 219 -15.30 -5.93 -3.34
N SER A 220 -14.65 -4.93 -2.77
CA SER A 220 -15.26 -3.96 -1.86
C SER A 220 -15.43 -2.62 -2.56
N ILE A 221 -16.65 -2.09 -2.58
CA ILE A 221 -16.96 -0.78 -3.18
C ILE A 221 -17.29 0.20 -2.06
N ASN A 222 -16.47 1.23 -1.93
CA ASN A 222 -16.70 2.33 -1.01
C ASN A 222 -17.31 3.52 -1.75
N ARG A 223 -18.36 4.09 -1.14
CA ARG A 223 -18.94 5.37 -1.56
C ARG A 223 -19.03 6.27 -0.33
N PRO A 224 -18.50 7.50 -0.39
CA PRO A 224 -18.55 8.44 0.73
C PRO A 224 -19.98 8.59 1.26
N GLY A 225 -20.16 8.44 2.58
CA GLY A 225 -21.46 8.52 3.24
C GLY A 225 -22.34 7.26 3.13
N HIS A 226 -21.85 6.18 2.54
CA HIS A 226 -22.54 4.88 2.46
C HIS A 226 -21.70 3.78 3.11
N PRO A 227 -22.33 2.71 3.65
CA PRO A 227 -21.61 1.51 4.04
C PRO A 227 -20.84 0.91 2.87
N VAL A 228 -19.65 0.37 3.15
CA VAL A 228 -18.89 -0.40 2.17
C VAL A 228 -19.73 -1.60 1.71
N THR A 229 -19.82 -1.79 0.40
CA THR A 229 -20.53 -2.93 -0.19
C THR A 229 -19.53 -3.96 -0.66
N GLU A 230 -19.65 -5.19 -0.17
CA GLU A 230 -18.72 -6.27 -0.49
C GLU A 230 -19.37 -7.32 -1.39
N TYR A 231 -18.59 -7.84 -2.34
CA TYR A 231 -18.97 -8.87 -3.27
C TYR A 231 -17.94 -9.99 -3.21
N ASP A 232 -18.39 -11.17 -2.78
CA ASP A 232 -17.63 -12.42 -2.90
C ASP A 232 -17.51 -12.78 -4.39
N LEU A 233 -16.32 -12.62 -4.95
CA LEU A 233 -16.05 -12.93 -6.35
C LEU A 233 -15.83 -14.43 -6.54
N ASN A 234 -15.39 -15.19 -5.52
CA ASN A 234 -15.23 -16.64 -5.62
C ASN A 234 -16.55 -17.32 -5.95
N ALA A 235 -17.62 -16.90 -5.26
CA ALA A 235 -18.97 -17.42 -5.49
C ALA A 235 -19.54 -17.07 -6.89
N ARG A 236 -18.84 -16.23 -7.66
CA ARG A 236 -19.24 -15.74 -8.98
C ARG A 236 -18.36 -16.28 -10.11
N ILE A 237 -17.30 -17.04 -9.80
CA ILE A 237 -16.44 -17.65 -10.81
C ILE A 237 -17.17 -18.84 -11.45
N SER A 238 -17.21 -18.88 -12.79
CA SER A 238 -17.74 -20.04 -13.51
C SER A 238 -16.81 -21.26 -13.41
N ASP A 239 -17.42 -22.46 -13.33
CA ASP A 239 -16.72 -23.75 -13.40
C ASP A 239 -16.54 -24.26 -14.84
N ASP A 240 -16.81 -23.43 -15.85
CA ASP A 240 -16.61 -23.75 -17.27
C ASP A 240 -15.12 -23.84 -17.66
N GLU A 241 -14.84 -24.29 -18.90
CA GLU A 241 -13.47 -24.38 -19.44
C GLU A 241 -12.75 -23.02 -19.50
N GLU A 242 -13.49 -21.90 -19.56
CA GLU A 242 -12.96 -20.54 -19.56
C GLU A 242 -13.41 -19.84 -18.27
N LEU A 243 -12.45 -19.57 -17.38
CA LEU A 243 -12.70 -18.90 -16.11
C LEU A 243 -13.22 -17.49 -16.36
N SER A 244 -14.35 -17.16 -15.73
CA SER A 244 -14.95 -15.83 -15.80
C SER A 244 -15.75 -15.53 -14.55
N VAL A 245 -15.86 -14.25 -14.19
CA VAL A 245 -16.64 -13.77 -13.04
C VAL A 245 -17.98 -13.23 -13.52
N ASP A 246 -19.08 -13.59 -12.85
CA ASP A 246 -20.39 -12.99 -13.10
C ASP A 246 -20.53 -11.60 -12.44
N TRP A 247 -20.44 -10.58 -13.29
CA TRP A 247 -20.55 -9.16 -12.93
C TRP A 247 -21.99 -8.60 -12.98
N SER A 248 -23.01 -9.39 -13.32
CA SER A 248 -24.34 -8.89 -13.71
C SER A 248 -25.05 -8.04 -12.64
N ASP A 249 -24.81 -8.32 -11.37
CA ASP A 249 -25.43 -7.61 -10.22
C ASP A 249 -24.52 -6.55 -9.58
N ILE A 250 -23.34 -6.32 -10.16
CA ILE A 250 -22.36 -5.36 -9.64
C ILE A 250 -22.56 -4.02 -10.39
N PRO A 251 -22.70 -2.88 -9.68
CA PRO A 251 -23.03 -1.60 -10.31
C PRO A 251 -21.82 -0.97 -11.01
N MET A 252 -21.49 -1.48 -12.20
CA MET A 252 -20.30 -1.11 -12.99
C MET A 252 -20.29 0.35 -13.43
N ASP A 253 -21.45 0.88 -13.84
CA ASP A 253 -21.57 2.20 -14.46
C ASP A 253 -21.78 3.33 -13.44
N THR A 254 -21.84 3.01 -12.14
CA THR A 254 -22.08 4.03 -11.10
C THR A 254 -20.76 4.70 -10.73
N PRO A 255 -20.60 6.01 -10.99
CA PRO A 255 -19.39 6.74 -10.61
C PRO A 255 -19.13 6.67 -9.10
N LEU A 256 -17.85 6.66 -8.73
CA LEU A 256 -17.39 6.67 -7.35
C LEU A 256 -17.01 8.10 -7.01
N GLU A 257 -17.95 8.89 -6.49
CA GLU A 257 -17.78 10.35 -6.33
C GLU A 257 -17.67 10.79 -4.86
N PRO A 258 -16.75 11.72 -4.53
CA PRO A 258 -15.59 12.09 -5.37
C PRO A 258 -14.62 10.90 -5.52
N PRO A 259 -13.92 10.73 -6.65
CA PRO A 259 -13.05 9.58 -6.87
C PRO A 259 -11.78 9.67 -6.05
N LEU A 260 -11.19 8.51 -5.75
CA LEU A 260 -9.85 8.44 -5.17
C LEU A 260 -8.84 9.21 -6.03
N PRO A 261 -8.01 10.08 -5.42
CA PRO A 261 -7.02 10.85 -6.15
C PRO A 261 -6.01 9.91 -6.84
N PRO A 262 -5.63 10.19 -8.10
CA PRO A 262 -4.68 9.36 -8.83
C PRO A 262 -3.42 9.04 -8.02
N GLY A 263 -3.11 7.76 -7.86
CA GLY A 263 -1.91 7.30 -7.17
C GLY A 263 -1.95 7.40 -5.65
N ARG A 264 -3.09 7.75 -5.02
CA ARG A 264 -3.22 7.78 -3.56
C ARG A 264 -3.25 6.35 -2.99
N PRO A 265 -2.20 5.87 -2.29
CA PRO A 265 -2.31 4.64 -1.50
C PRO A 265 -3.26 4.87 -0.32
N LEU A 266 -3.84 3.79 0.20
CA LEU A 266 -4.67 3.82 1.40
C LEU A 266 -4.26 2.69 2.35
N ARG A 267 -4.40 2.92 3.66
CA ARG A 267 -4.42 1.83 4.64
C ARG A 267 -5.86 1.40 4.88
N ILE A 268 -6.12 0.09 4.85
CA ILE A 268 -7.46 -0.50 4.98
C ILE A 268 -7.34 -1.80 5.76
N ALA A 269 -7.93 -1.86 6.96
CA ALA A 269 -7.96 -3.09 7.76
C ALA A 269 -6.56 -3.70 7.92
N ASP A 270 -5.63 -2.85 8.36
CA ASP A 270 -4.20 -3.14 8.52
C ASP A 270 -3.38 -3.42 7.26
N GLN A 271 -3.99 -3.31 6.07
CA GLN A 271 -3.32 -3.53 4.80
C GLN A 271 -3.03 -2.23 4.05
N ASP A 272 -1.80 -2.09 3.58
CA ASP A 272 -1.42 -1.02 2.66
C ASP A 272 -1.89 -1.40 1.25
N CYS A 273 -2.78 -0.59 0.71
CA CYS A 273 -3.47 -0.83 -0.55
C CYS A 273 -2.97 0.16 -1.60
N PHE A 274 -2.51 -0.36 -2.72
CA PHE A 274 -1.91 0.42 -3.81
C PHE A 274 -2.78 0.35 -5.06
N TYR A 275 -2.56 1.27 -6.01
CA TYR A 275 -3.26 1.23 -7.29
C TYR A 275 -2.96 -0.07 -8.06
N GLY A 276 -4.00 -0.64 -8.68
CA GLY A 276 -3.85 -1.79 -9.57
C GLY A 276 -3.53 -1.41 -11.02
N ASP A 277 -2.92 -2.35 -11.74
CA ASP A 277 -2.50 -2.19 -13.15
C ASP A 277 -3.64 -2.55 -14.12
N VAL A 278 -4.26 -1.54 -14.71
CA VAL A 278 -5.30 -1.72 -15.74
C VAL A 278 -4.65 -1.93 -17.10
#